data_AF-A0AAU2L0I9-F1
#
_entry.id   AF-A0AAU2L0I9-F1
#
_cell.length_a   1.000
_cell.length_b   1.000
_cell.length_c   1.000
_cell.angle_alpha   90.00
_cell.angle_beta   90.00
_cell.angle_gamma   90.00
#
_symmetry.space_group_name_H-M   'P 1'
#
loop_
_entity.id
_entity.type
_entity.pdbx_description
1 polymer ?
#
loop_
_entity_poly.entity_id
_entity_poly.type
_entity_poly.pdbx_seq_one_letter_code
_entity_poly.pdbx_strand_id
1 'polypeptide(L)'
;MGKVLSLFTGAGGLDVGLERAGLDTVACVELDADARSVLAANRPGWALPGDGDVNTAAQQLVPRALGMKPGELELIAGGPPCQPFSKAAQWASTARSGMQDDRAKCVHGMLDLVESFLPKALLIENVEGFLRGNDNASEVIEGGLAGINDRHGTSYRLVAEIVDAADFGVPQHRRRAIGIAYRDGAEVHLPKATHADNPMRAWDVLWDLEEDEKPPATGQWAALLPSIPEGGNYLHLTARGDGEELFGWRTRYWSFLLKLAKDRPSWTLPASPGPSTGPFHWDNRPLSVREQMRLQTFPDEWRIDHPFRAGRRMVGNATPPLLAEVLGRTIVGDLELGEASARTRLLGGTPSLLPVRQLRVPRAVAPVPIPEAYQPQVGAKEAHPGEGVGPSPRRLATRG
;
A
#
# COMPACT_ATOMS: atom_id res chain seq x y z
N MET A 1 -21.46 -17.24 -0.02
CA MET A 1 -20.28 -16.39 0.20
C MET A 1 -20.66 -14.98 -0.21
N GLY A 2 -20.28 -13.94 0.54
CA GLY A 2 -20.60 -12.55 0.13
C GLY A 2 -19.78 -12.15 -1.09
N LYS A 3 -20.33 -11.39 -2.02
CA LYS A 3 -19.70 -11.03 -3.31
C LYS A 3 -19.04 -9.64 -3.26
N VAL A 4 -17.89 -9.52 -3.92
CA VAL A 4 -17.09 -8.29 -4.01
C VAL A 4 -16.89 -7.87 -5.45
N LEU A 5 -17.18 -6.62 -5.77
CA LEU A 5 -16.67 -5.96 -6.96
C LEU A 5 -15.44 -5.13 -6.57
N SER A 6 -14.28 -5.53 -7.10
CA SER A 6 -13.01 -4.90 -6.81
C SER A 6 -12.66 -3.85 -7.85
N LEU A 7 -12.28 -2.66 -7.39
CA LEU A 7 -11.90 -1.52 -8.22
C LEU A 7 -10.45 -1.13 -7.93
N PHE A 8 -9.70 -0.78 -8.96
CA PHE A 8 -8.28 -0.42 -8.83
C PHE A 8 -7.48 -1.55 -8.16
N THR A 9 -7.78 -2.79 -8.55
CA THR A 9 -7.38 -4.05 -7.90
C THR A 9 -5.86 -4.19 -7.73
N GLY A 10 -5.08 -3.60 -8.64
CA GLY A 10 -3.63 -3.70 -8.70
C GLY A 10 -3.19 -5.16 -8.73
N ALA A 11 -2.16 -5.50 -7.96
CA ALA A 11 -1.65 -6.87 -7.87
C ALA A 11 -2.57 -7.84 -7.09
N GLY A 12 -3.76 -7.40 -6.65
CA GLY A 12 -4.73 -8.22 -5.90
C GLY A 12 -4.52 -8.24 -4.39
N GLY A 13 -3.72 -7.32 -3.83
CA GLY A 13 -3.40 -7.36 -2.40
C GLY A 13 -4.62 -7.20 -1.49
N LEU A 14 -5.49 -6.24 -1.80
CA LEU A 14 -6.76 -6.06 -1.10
C LEU A 14 -7.65 -7.30 -1.23
N ASP A 15 -7.74 -7.83 -2.44
CA ASP A 15 -8.64 -8.91 -2.83
C ASP A 15 -8.27 -10.25 -2.23
N VAL A 16 -6.97 -10.57 -2.14
CA VAL A 16 -6.49 -11.76 -1.45
C VAL A 16 -6.92 -11.72 0.02
N GLY A 17 -6.84 -10.56 0.67
CA GLY A 17 -7.32 -10.40 2.05
C GLY A 17 -8.83 -10.59 2.17
N LEU A 18 -9.61 -9.99 1.27
CA LEU A 18 -11.07 -10.13 1.25
C LEU A 18 -11.49 -11.59 0.97
N GLU A 19 -10.79 -12.30 0.08
CA GLU A 19 -10.96 -13.74 -0.17
C GLU A 19 -10.75 -14.54 1.11
N ARG A 20 -9.70 -14.24 1.89
CA ARG A 20 -9.41 -14.88 3.18
C ARG A 20 -10.42 -14.53 4.26
N ALA A 21 -11.10 -13.38 4.14
CA ALA A 21 -12.24 -13.02 4.96
C ALA A 21 -13.54 -13.74 4.56
N GLY A 22 -13.50 -14.65 3.57
CA GLY A 22 -14.68 -15.40 3.12
C GLY A 22 -15.60 -14.60 2.20
N LEU A 23 -15.04 -13.63 1.47
CA LEU A 23 -15.74 -12.91 0.40
C LEU A 23 -15.27 -13.40 -0.98
N ASP A 24 -16.13 -13.32 -1.97
CA ASP A 24 -15.94 -13.83 -3.33
C ASP A 24 -15.79 -12.68 -4.32
N THR A 25 -14.59 -12.49 -4.88
CA THR A 25 -14.35 -11.43 -5.86
C THR A 25 -14.93 -11.81 -7.22
N VAL A 26 -16.08 -11.20 -7.56
CA VAL A 26 -16.82 -11.52 -8.79
C VAL A 26 -16.28 -10.83 -10.03
N ALA A 27 -15.64 -9.67 -9.85
CA ALA A 27 -14.93 -8.97 -10.92
C ALA A 27 -13.88 -8.00 -10.35
N CYS A 28 -12.83 -7.79 -11.14
CA CYS A 28 -11.71 -6.88 -10.88
C CYS A 28 -11.61 -5.83 -12.00
N VAL A 29 -11.78 -4.57 -11.65
CA VAL A 29 -11.61 -3.43 -12.57
C VAL A 29 -10.19 -2.88 -12.37
N GLU A 30 -9.27 -3.31 -13.23
CA GLU A 30 -7.86 -2.94 -13.18
C GLU A 30 -7.34 -2.52 -14.56
N LEU A 31 -6.70 -1.35 -14.63
CA LEU A 31 -6.25 -0.70 -15.86
C LEU A 31 -4.83 -1.14 -16.29
N ASP A 32 -3.92 -1.40 -15.34
CA ASP A 32 -2.54 -1.79 -15.61
C ASP A 32 -2.49 -3.24 -16.14
N ALA A 33 -1.98 -3.40 -17.35
CA ALA A 33 -1.94 -4.69 -18.02
C ALA A 33 -1.03 -5.73 -17.32
N ASP A 34 0.06 -5.29 -16.67
CA ASP A 34 0.94 -6.19 -15.91
C ASP A 34 0.17 -6.75 -14.71
N ALA A 35 -0.55 -5.89 -13.99
CA ALA A 35 -1.40 -6.24 -12.86
C ALA A 35 -2.54 -7.18 -13.28
N ARG A 36 -3.25 -6.89 -14.38
CA ARG A 36 -4.26 -7.82 -14.96
C ARG A 36 -3.67 -9.19 -15.27
N SER A 37 -2.46 -9.25 -15.82
CA SER A 37 -1.76 -10.51 -16.09
C SER A 37 -1.45 -11.29 -14.79
N VAL A 38 -1.06 -10.59 -13.72
CA VAL A 38 -0.86 -11.21 -12.39
C VAL A 38 -2.18 -11.77 -11.84
N LEU A 39 -3.26 -10.99 -11.89
CA LEU A 39 -4.58 -11.41 -11.39
C LEU A 39 -5.05 -12.67 -12.14
N ALA A 40 -4.99 -12.66 -13.48
CA ALA A 40 -5.40 -13.79 -14.30
C ALA A 40 -4.58 -15.06 -14.05
N ALA A 41 -3.28 -14.93 -13.79
CA ALA A 41 -2.40 -16.07 -13.51
C ALA A 41 -2.66 -16.70 -12.13
N ASN A 42 -2.91 -15.87 -11.10
CA ASN A 42 -3.07 -16.34 -9.73
C ASN A 42 -4.50 -16.75 -9.38
N ARG A 43 -5.49 -16.09 -10.00
CA ARG A 43 -6.92 -16.31 -9.79
C ARG A 43 -7.68 -16.23 -11.12
N PRO A 44 -7.61 -17.27 -11.97
CA PRO A 44 -8.34 -17.30 -13.24
C PRO A 44 -9.87 -17.14 -13.13
N GLY A 45 -10.43 -17.41 -11.93
CA GLY A 45 -11.85 -17.24 -11.64
C GLY A 45 -12.29 -15.79 -11.40
N TRP A 46 -11.36 -14.86 -11.13
CA TRP A 46 -11.70 -13.45 -10.98
C TRP A 46 -11.90 -12.82 -12.36
N ALA A 47 -13.13 -12.41 -12.66
CA ALA A 47 -13.45 -11.81 -13.95
C ALA A 47 -12.72 -10.47 -14.12
N LEU A 48 -12.12 -10.25 -15.30
CA LEU A 48 -11.44 -8.99 -15.65
C LEU A 48 -12.21 -8.31 -16.79
N PRO A 49 -13.35 -7.65 -16.52
CA PRO A 49 -14.19 -7.08 -17.57
C PRO A 49 -13.49 -5.93 -18.31
N GLY A 50 -13.84 -5.80 -19.59
CA GLY A 50 -13.49 -4.67 -20.45
C GLY A 50 -11.98 -4.37 -20.52
N ASP A 51 -11.67 -3.10 -20.71
CA ASP A 51 -10.31 -2.54 -20.70
C ASP A 51 -9.78 -2.27 -19.28
N GLY A 52 -10.64 -2.36 -18.26
CA GLY A 52 -10.27 -2.11 -16.87
C GLY A 52 -10.28 -0.65 -16.45
N ASP A 53 -10.72 0.27 -17.31
CA ASP A 53 -10.97 1.66 -16.91
C ASP A 53 -12.26 1.71 -16.09
N VAL A 54 -12.21 2.36 -14.92
CA VAL A 54 -13.36 2.45 -14.01
C VAL A 54 -14.53 3.24 -14.61
N ASN A 55 -14.27 4.23 -15.46
CA ASN A 55 -15.31 5.02 -16.13
C ASN A 55 -15.97 4.21 -17.24
N THR A 56 -15.19 3.43 -17.99
CA THR A 56 -15.73 2.46 -18.96
C THR A 56 -16.57 1.39 -18.23
N ALA A 57 -16.05 0.86 -17.11
CA ALA A 57 -16.77 -0.11 -16.30
C ALA A 57 -18.07 0.48 -15.73
N ALA A 58 -18.10 1.72 -15.27
CA ALA A 58 -19.32 2.38 -14.78
C ALA A 58 -20.44 2.44 -15.83
N GLN A 59 -20.08 2.49 -17.12
CA GLN A 59 -21.05 2.53 -18.22
C GLN A 59 -21.52 1.13 -18.66
N GLN A 60 -20.69 0.11 -18.46
CA GLN A 60 -20.89 -1.22 -19.05
C GLN A 60 -21.25 -2.30 -18.02
N LEU A 61 -20.69 -2.21 -16.83
CA LEU A 61 -20.85 -3.18 -15.76
C LEU A 61 -22.07 -2.82 -14.93
N VAL A 62 -23.08 -3.69 -15.00
CA VAL A 62 -24.34 -3.55 -14.27
C VAL A 62 -24.64 -4.84 -13.50
N PRO A 63 -25.45 -4.79 -12.43
CA PRO A 63 -25.79 -5.97 -11.63
C PRO A 63 -26.20 -7.18 -12.46
N ARG A 64 -27.06 -6.98 -13.48
CA ARG A 64 -27.57 -8.07 -14.32
C ARG A 64 -26.47 -8.79 -15.10
N ALA A 65 -25.39 -8.10 -15.49
CA ALA A 65 -24.27 -8.70 -16.19
C ALA A 65 -23.51 -9.70 -15.31
N LEU A 66 -23.57 -9.52 -13.98
CA LEU A 66 -23.01 -10.43 -12.98
C LEU A 66 -24.07 -11.37 -12.37
N GLY A 67 -25.24 -11.49 -13.01
CA GLY A 67 -26.32 -12.36 -12.57
C GLY A 67 -26.94 -11.94 -11.23
N MET A 68 -26.93 -10.65 -10.91
CA MET A 68 -27.47 -10.10 -9.66
C MET A 68 -28.42 -8.93 -9.91
N LYS A 69 -29.20 -8.57 -8.89
CA LYS A 69 -30.03 -7.36 -8.86
C LYS A 69 -29.32 -6.22 -8.12
N PRO A 70 -29.66 -4.95 -8.39
CA PRO A 70 -29.25 -3.86 -7.52
C PRO A 70 -29.58 -4.18 -6.06
N GLY A 71 -28.61 -3.99 -5.20
CA GLY A 71 -28.72 -4.23 -3.77
C GLY A 71 -28.30 -5.63 -3.28
N GLU A 72 -28.03 -6.57 -4.19
CA GLU A 72 -27.56 -7.92 -3.83
C GLU A 72 -26.04 -7.99 -3.60
N LEU A 73 -25.26 -7.06 -4.16
CA LEU A 73 -23.80 -7.05 -3.97
C LEU A 73 -23.45 -6.72 -2.51
N GLU A 74 -22.59 -7.51 -1.88
CA GLU A 74 -22.15 -7.25 -0.51
C GLU A 74 -21.17 -6.08 -0.43
N LEU A 75 -20.17 -6.04 -1.30
CA LEU A 75 -19.07 -5.10 -1.16
C LEU A 75 -18.61 -4.54 -2.51
N ILE A 76 -18.42 -3.23 -2.57
CA ILE A 76 -17.46 -2.62 -3.50
C ILE A 76 -16.22 -2.25 -2.69
N ALA A 77 -15.04 -2.65 -3.16
CA ALA A 77 -13.78 -2.36 -2.51
C ALA A 77 -12.75 -1.82 -3.50
N GLY A 78 -11.97 -0.82 -3.11
CA GLY A 78 -10.90 -0.32 -3.97
C GLY A 78 -10.13 0.87 -3.43
N GLY A 79 -9.03 1.21 -4.11
CA GLY A 79 -8.20 2.36 -3.78
C GLY A 79 -8.02 3.31 -4.96
N PRO A 80 -8.89 4.33 -5.12
CA PRO A 80 -8.77 5.29 -6.21
C PRO A 80 -7.38 5.98 -6.21
N PRO A 81 -6.77 6.25 -7.38
CA PRO A 81 -5.42 6.80 -7.45
C PRO A 81 -5.31 8.20 -6.79
N CYS A 82 -4.31 8.40 -5.91
CA CYS A 82 -4.18 9.56 -5.00
C CYS A 82 -3.14 10.64 -5.41
N GLN A 83 -2.62 10.62 -6.63
CA GLN A 83 -1.36 11.32 -6.94
C GLN A 83 -1.31 12.88 -7.02
N PRO A 84 -2.30 13.73 -6.65
CA PRO A 84 -2.01 15.13 -6.34
C PRO A 84 -1.96 15.40 -4.82
N PHE A 85 -2.39 14.46 -3.97
CA PHE A 85 -2.68 14.67 -2.55
C PHE A 85 -1.54 14.24 -1.62
N SER A 86 -0.44 13.71 -2.19
CA SER A 86 0.79 13.50 -1.44
C SER A 86 1.59 14.79 -1.32
N LYS A 87 2.24 15.01 -0.17
CA LYS A 87 3.17 16.14 0.04
C LYS A 87 4.23 16.28 -1.05
N ALA A 88 4.57 15.21 -1.77
CA ALA A 88 5.55 15.23 -2.88
C ALA A 88 5.02 15.88 -4.17
N ALA A 89 3.72 15.81 -4.45
CA ALA A 89 3.11 16.41 -5.65
C ALA A 89 2.90 17.93 -5.52
N GLN A 90 2.83 18.45 -4.29
CA GLN A 90 2.69 19.90 -4.04
C GLN A 90 3.88 20.72 -4.57
N TRP A 91 5.06 20.11 -4.73
CA TRP A 91 6.30 20.78 -5.18
C TRP A 91 6.51 20.80 -6.70
N ALA A 92 5.65 20.11 -7.48
CA ALA A 92 5.73 20.08 -8.94
C ALA A 92 4.59 20.93 -9.55
N SER A 93 4.79 22.24 -9.64
CA SER A 93 3.74 23.21 -9.99
C SER A 93 3.36 23.28 -11.48
N THR A 94 3.95 22.47 -12.38
CA THR A 94 3.84 22.69 -13.84
C THR A 94 3.05 21.64 -14.63
N ALA A 95 2.49 20.60 -14.01
CA ALA A 95 1.73 19.53 -14.72
C ALA A 95 0.21 19.49 -14.41
N ARG A 96 -0.34 20.57 -13.84
CA ARG A 96 -1.51 20.50 -12.93
C ARG A 96 -2.92 20.39 -13.52
N SER A 97 -3.20 20.73 -14.79
CA SER A 97 -4.61 20.81 -15.22
C SER A 97 -5.23 19.50 -15.72
N GLY A 98 -4.52 18.65 -16.47
CA GLY A 98 -5.11 17.40 -17.00
C GLY A 98 -5.23 16.28 -15.95
N MET A 99 -4.29 16.21 -15.01
CA MET A 99 -4.17 15.11 -14.06
C MET A 99 -5.06 15.26 -12.80
N GLN A 100 -5.65 16.43 -12.57
CA GLN A 100 -6.68 16.63 -11.54
C GLN A 100 -8.03 16.09 -12.00
N ASP A 101 -8.37 16.33 -13.26
CA ASP A 101 -9.63 15.94 -13.88
C ASP A 101 -9.79 14.42 -13.95
N ASP A 102 -8.75 13.68 -14.37
CA ASP A 102 -8.80 12.22 -14.49
C ASP A 102 -8.98 11.47 -13.15
N ARG A 103 -8.61 12.09 -12.02
CA ARG A 103 -8.73 11.48 -10.69
C ARG A 103 -10.10 11.70 -10.05
N ALA A 104 -10.66 12.90 -10.24
CA ALA A 104 -12.06 13.15 -9.93
C ALA A 104 -12.94 12.18 -10.73
N LYS A 105 -12.64 11.98 -12.03
CA LYS A 105 -13.30 10.96 -12.87
C LYS A 105 -13.23 9.56 -12.25
N CYS A 106 -12.06 9.11 -11.77
CA CYS A 106 -11.96 7.80 -11.11
C CYS A 106 -12.89 7.65 -9.89
N VAL A 107 -12.99 8.70 -9.06
CA VAL A 107 -13.91 8.72 -7.90
C VAL A 107 -15.36 8.74 -8.37
N HIS A 108 -15.69 9.52 -9.39
CA HIS A 108 -17.03 9.55 -9.98
C HIS A 108 -17.42 8.19 -10.58
N GLY A 109 -16.57 7.55 -11.39
CA GLY A 109 -16.82 6.22 -11.93
C GLY A 109 -17.02 5.15 -10.83
N MET A 110 -16.27 5.25 -9.73
CA MET A 110 -16.54 4.42 -8.55
C MET A 110 -17.93 4.70 -7.95
N LEU A 111 -18.32 5.97 -7.78
CA LEU A 111 -19.63 6.34 -7.24
C LEU A 111 -20.77 5.92 -8.17
N ASP A 112 -20.59 6.00 -9.49
CA ASP A 112 -21.56 5.52 -10.48
C ASP A 112 -21.76 4.00 -10.37
N LEU A 113 -20.69 3.24 -10.12
CA LEU A 113 -20.78 1.81 -9.81
C LEU A 113 -21.48 1.55 -8.47
N VAL A 114 -21.19 2.35 -7.43
CA VAL A 114 -21.91 2.28 -6.15
C VAL A 114 -23.41 2.55 -6.34
N GLU A 115 -23.78 3.52 -7.16
CA GLU A 115 -25.18 3.83 -7.46
C GLU A 115 -25.85 2.72 -8.27
N SER A 116 -25.17 2.17 -9.27
CA SER A 116 -25.68 1.09 -10.12
C SER A 116 -25.90 -0.21 -9.34
N PHE A 117 -24.96 -0.56 -8.46
CA PHE A 117 -25.00 -1.81 -7.71
C PHE A 117 -25.68 -1.70 -6.35
N LEU A 118 -25.71 -0.52 -5.75
CA LEU A 118 -26.15 -0.27 -4.37
C LEU A 118 -25.58 -1.32 -3.40
N PRO A 119 -24.25 -1.51 -3.31
CA PRO A 119 -23.67 -2.57 -2.48
C PRO A 119 -24.01 -2.41 -1.00
N LYS A 120 -24.03 -3.48 -0.21
CA LYS A 120 -24.28 -3.37 1.24
C LYS A 120 -23.20 -2.57 1.95
N ALA A 121 -21.95 -2.67 1.49
CA ALA A 121 -20.81 -1.91 1.98
C ALA A 121 -19.97 -1.32 0.85
N LEU A 122 -19.32 -0.19 1.15
CA LEU A 122 -18.23 0.39 0.39
C LEU A 122 -16.98 0.40 1.28
N LEU A 123 -15.86 -0.14 0.77
CA LEU A 123 -14.54 -0.07 1.39
C LEU A 123 -13.59 0.71 0.49
N ILE A 124 -13.03 1.79 1.02
CA ILE A 124 -12.01 2.61 0.35
C ILE A 124 -10.71 2.47 1.12
N GLU A 125 -9.66 1.98 0.47
CA GLU A 125 -8.29 1.99 1.00
C GLU A 125 -7.47 3.04 0.27
N ASN A 126 -6.73 3.87 1.00
CA ASN A 126 -5.84 4.84 0.36
C ASN A 126 -4.71 5.32 1.28
N VAL A 127 -3.82 6.17 0.76
CA VAL A 127 -2.78 6.83 1.56
C VAL A 127 -3.40 7.84 2.53
N GLU A 128 -2.68 8.12 3.62
CA GLU A 128 -3.14 8.96 4.76
C GLU A 128 -3.76 10.31 4.35
N GLY A 129 -3.22 10.97 3.33
CA GLY A 129 -3.72 12.28 2.88
C GLY A 129 -5.07 12.25 2.15
N PHE A 130 -5.53 11.10 1.67
CA PHE A 130 -6.69 11.02 0.77
C PHE A 130 -8.03 11.33 1.43
N LEU A 131 -8.25 10.80 2.65
CA LEU A 131 -9.52 10.96 3.39
C LEU A 131 -9.43 11.97 4.54
N ARG A 132 -8.24 12.47 4.87
CA ARG A 132 -8.02 13.43 5.99
C ARG A 132 -7.23 14.68 5.62
N GLY A 133 -6.89 14.87 4.33
CA GLY A 133 -6.25 16.09 3.83
C GLY A 133 -7.24 17.22 3.58
N ASN A 134 -6.74 18.43 3.30
CA ASN A 134 -7.53 19.57 2.78
C ASN A 134 -7.91 19.37 1.30
N ASP A 135 -8.15 18.13 0.91
CA ASP A 135 -8.25 17.69 -0.47
C ASP A 135 -9.70 17.31 -0.79
N ASN A 136 -10.18 17.67 -1.99
CA ASN A 136 -11.58 17.54 -2.41
C ASN A 136 -12.12 16.09 -2.46
N ALA A 137 -11.30 15.06 -2.24
CA ALA A 137 -11.70 13.67 -2.48
C ALA A 137 -12.76 13.18 -1.46
N SER A 138 -12.57 13.44 -0.17
CA SER A 138 -13.58 13.10 0.85
C SER A 138 -14.89 13.84 0.61
N GLU A 139 -14.83 15.13 0.29
CA GLU A 139 -16.01 15.96 -0.03
C GLU A 139 -16.78 15.42 -1.25
N VAL A 140 -16.07 15.02 -2.31
CA VAL A 140 -16.67 14.43 -3.51
C VAL A 140 -17.31 13.07 -3.19
N ILE A 141 -16.65 12.23 -2.39
CA ILE A 141 -17.20 10.92 -1.98
C ILE A 141 -18.43 11.11 -1.10
N GLU A 142 -18.36 11.93 -0.06
CA GLU A 142 -19.47 12.20 0.85
C GLU A 142 -20.66 12.84 0.15
N GLY A 143 -20.41 13.85 -0.71
CA GLY A 143 -21.45 14.48 -1.51
C GLY A 143 -22.08 13.52 -2.53
N GLY A 144 -21.27 12.65 -3.15
CA GLY A 144 -21.74 11.59 -4.04
C GLY A 144 -22.63 10.59 -3.32
N LEU A 145 -22.19 10.08 -2.17
CA LEU A 145 -22.96 9.16 -1.33
C LEU A 145 -24.26 9.81 -0.83
N ALA A 146 -24.24 11.08 -0.44
CA ALA A 146 -25.45 11.82 -0.06
C ALA A 146 -26.45 11.91 -1.22
N GLY A 147 -25.98 12.18 -2.44
CA GLY A 147 -26.84 12.17 -3.62
C GLY A 147 -27.45 10.79 -3.91
N ILE A 148 -26.69 9.71 -3.71
CA ILE A 148 -27.19 8.33 -3.84
C ILE A 148 -28.23 8.02 -2.75
N ASN A 149 -28.00 8.49 -1.51
CA ASN A 149 -28.96 8.37 -0.41
C ASN A 149 -30.31 9.00 -0.79
N ASP A 150 -30.30 10.23 -1.28
CA ASP A 150 -31.49 10.98 -1.66
C ASP A 150 -32.26 10.32 -2.81
N ARG A 151 -31.55 9.81 -3.83
CA ARG A 151 -32.17 9.20 -5.02
C ARG A 151 -32.73 7.79 -4.78
N HIS A 152 -32.09 7.01 -3.91
CA HIS A 152 -32.37 5.58 -3.75
C HIS A 152 -32.91 5.20 -2.36
N GLY A 153 -33.12 6.17 -1.47
CA GLY A 153 -33.57 5.91 -0.10
C GLY A 153 -32.55 5.09 0.70
N THR A 154 -31.26 5.32 0.46
CA THR A 154 -30.15 4.67 1.19
C THR A 154 -29.61 5.61 2.27
N SER A 155 -28.62 5.18 3.04
CA SER A 155 -28.07 5.89 4.20
C SER A 155 -26.56 5.67 4.35
N TYR A 156 -25.83 5.57 3.24
CA TYR A 156 -24.37 5.53 3.26
C TYR A 156 -23.79 6.72 4.02
N ARG A 157 -22.94 6.42 5.00
CA ARG A 157 -22.14 7.41 5.72
C ARG A 157 -20.70 6.93 5.77
N LEU A 158 -19.79 7.73 5.21
CA LEU A 158 -18.37 7.42 5.22
C LEU A 158 -17.79 7.63 6.64
N VAL A 159 -17.19 6.58 7.19
CA VAL A 159 -16.39 6.63 8.42
C VAL A 159 -14.95 6.33 8.03
N ALA A 160 -14.03 7.25 8.32
CA ALA A 160 -12.64 7.15 7.89
C ALA A 160 -11.63 7.25 9.05
N GLU A 161 -10.66 6.33 9.08
CA GLU A 161 -9.56 6.31 10.05
C GLU A 161 -8.20 6.06 9.39
N ILE A 162 -7.14 6.57 10.04
CA ILE A 162 -5.77 6.25 9.66
C ILE A 162 -5.27 5.12 10.54
N VAL A 163 -4.91 4.01 9.91
CA VAL A 163 -4.40 2.82 10.59
C VAL A 163 -2.98 2.53 10.14
N ASP A 164 -2.12 2.02 11.03
CA ASP A 164 -0.83 1.42 10.63
C ASP A 164 -1.02 -0.09 10.46
N ALA A 165 -0.66 -0.64 9.30
CA ALA A 165 -0.71 -2.09 9.05
C ALA A 165 0.08 -2.90 10.10
N ALA A 166 1.14 -2.33 10.68
CA ALA A 166 1.91 -2.94 11.75
C ALA A 166 1.07 -3.27 13.01
N ASP A 167 0.04 -2.46 13.29
CA ASP A 167 -0.87 -2.66 14.42
C ASP A 167 -1.74 -3.91 14.28
N PHE A 168 -1.79 -4.50 13.08
CA PHE A 168 -2.59 -5.68 12.73
C PHE A 168 -1.74 -6.90 12.36
N GLY A 169 -0.44 -6.84 12.61
CA GLY A 169 0.48 -7.97 12.43
C GLY A 169 1.18 -8.03 11.08
N VAL A 170 0.99 -7.03 10.20
CA VAL A 170 1.82 -6.89 9.00
C VAL A 170 3.23 -6.48 9.44
N PRO A 171 4.31 -7.14 9.00
CA PRO A 171 5.68 -6.78 9.40
C PRO A 171 6.20 -5.55 8.64
N GLN A 172 5.36 -4.52 8.53
CA GLN A 172 5.64 -3.27 7.84
C GLN A 172 4.85 -2.11 8.45
N HIS A 173 5.53 -1.03 8.81
CA HIS A 173 4.90 0.27 9.04
C HIS A 173 4.36 0.83 7.72
N ARG A 174 3.03 0.86 7.60
CA ARG A 174 2.31 1.32 6.42
C ARG A 174 0.99 1.96 6.84
N ARG A 175 1.02 3.28 6.99
CA ARG A 175 -0.17 4.06 7.34
C ARG A 175 -1.11 4.18 6.15
N ARG A 176 -2.40 3.91 6.38
CA ARG A 176 -3.46 3.94 5.37
C ARG A 176 -4.73 4.57 5.92
N ALA A 177 -5.36 5.38 5.08
CA ALA A 177 -6.70 5.86 5.28
C ALA A 177 -7.68 4.75 4.85
N ILE A 178 -8.50 4.29 5.78
CA ILE A 178 -9.53 3.29 5.55
C ILE A 178 -10.88 3.99 5.71
N GLY A 179 -11.68 3.99 4.65
CA GLY A 179 -13.05 4.50 4.63
C GLY A 179 -14.04 3.36 4.48
N ILE A 180 -15.05 3.29 5.35
CA ILE A 180 -16.14 2.31 5.26
C ILE A 180 -17.47 3.04 5.29
N ALA A 181 -18.41 2.61 4.46
CA ALA A 181 -19.80 3.07 4.50
C ALA A 181 -20.77 1.90 4.30
N TYR A 182 -21.82 1.83 5.12
CA TYR A 182 -22.89 0.83 4.98
C TYR A 182 -24.16 1.44 4.42
N ARG A 183 -24.80 0.74 3.48
CA ARG A 183 -25.96 1.24 2.72
C ARG A 183 -27.15 1.64 3.57
N ASP A 184 -27.37 0.93 4.66
CA ASP A 184 -28.48 1.16 5.60
C ASP A 184 -28.10 2.10 6.75
N GLY A 185 -26.89 2.65 6.73
CA GLY A 185 -26.40 3.52 7.81
C GLY A 185 -26.08 2.77 9.11
N ALA A 186 -25.91 1.44 9.05
CA ALA A 186 -25.43 0.66 10.18
C ALA A 186 -24.13 1.23 10.76
N GLU A 187 -23.91 0.99 12.05
CA GLU A 187 -22.71 1.43 12.74
C GLU A 187 -21.47 0.75 12.15
N VAL A 188 -20.46 1.55 11.82
CA VAL A 188 -19.17 1.05 11.31
C VAL A 188 -18.26 0.76 12.50
N HIS A 189 -17.87 -0.51 12.65
CA HIS A 189 -16.80 -0.87 13.56
C HIS A 189 -15.46 -0.89 12.82
N LEU A 190 -14.45 -0.25 13.41
CA LEU A 190 -13.08 -0.36 12.92
C LEU A 190 -12.33 -1.44 13.71
N PRO A 191 -11.44 -2.20 13.05
CA PRO A 191 -10.74 -3.29 13.71
C PRO A 191 -9.85 -2.73 14.81
N LYS A 192 -9.84 -3.39 15.97
CA LYS A 192 -8.96 -3.03 17.09
C LYS A 192 -7.54 -3.50 16.79
N ALA A 193 -6.56 -2.65 17.08
CA ALA A 193 -5.15 -3.00 17.01
C ALA A 193 -4.86 -4.24 17.89
N THR A 194 -4.10 -5.19 17.34
CA THR A 194 -3.76 -6.46 18.01
C THR A 194 -2.25 -6.60 18.25
N HIS A 195 -1.43 -5.83 17.52
CA HIS A 195 0.02 -5.95 17.49
C HIS A 195 0.75 -4.63 17.75
N ALA A 196 0.05 -3.55 18.11
CA ALA A 196 0.66 -2.23 18.35
C ALA A 196 1.79 -2.27 19.40
N ASP A 197 1.58 -2.97 20.52
CA ASP A 197 2.57 -3.09 21.59
C ASP A 197 3.71 -4.07 21.26
N ASN A 198 3.50 -4.96 20.30
CA ASN A 198 4.45 -5.99 19.92
C ASN A 198 4.34 -6.32 18.43
N PRO A 199 4.82 -5.43 17.56
CA PRO A 199 4.62 -5.56 16.12
C PRO A 199 5.46 -6.71 15.55
N MET A 200 5.01 -7.28 14.43
CA MET A 200 5.74 -8.32 13.71
C MET A 200 7.00 -7.76 13.06
N ARG A 201 8.07 -8.55 13.05
CA ARG A 201 9.39 -8.11 12.61
C ARG A 201 9.67 -8.60 11.20
N ALA A 202 10.57 -7.92 10.49
CA ALA A 202 10.97 -8.35 9.15
C ALA A 202 11.54 -9.78 9.16
N TRP A 203 12.24 -10.18 10.22
CA TRP A 203 12.72 -11.56 10.38
C TRP A 203 11.59 -12.59 10.47
N ASP A 204 10.43 -12.23 11.02
CA ASP A 204 9.33 -13.19 11.20
C ASP A 204 8.80 -13.75 9.87
N VAL A 205 9.05 -13.07 8.75
CA VAL A 205 8.59 -13.48 7.41
C VAL A 205 9.72 -13.74 6.40
N LEU A 206 10.95 -13.35 6.70
CA LEU A 206 12.09 -13.50 5.77
C LEU A 206 13.12 -14.55 6.22
N TRP A 207 12.97 -15.15 7.40
CA TRP A 207 14.00 -16.04 7.99
C TRP A 207 14.31 -17.29 7.16
N ASP A 208 13.32 -17.83 6.47
CA ASP A 208 13.36 -19.07 5.68
C ASP A 208 13.43 -18.81 4.17
N LEU A 209 13.37 -17.54 3.76
CA LEU A 209 13.26 -17.23 2.34
C LEU A 209 14.63 -17.31 1.65
N GLU A 210 14.78 -18.32 0.79
CA GLU A 210 15.93 -18.49 -0.09
C GLU A 210 15.58 -18.05 -1.51
N GLU A 211 16.26 -17.00 -1.99
CA GLU A 211 16.05 -16.44 -3.33
C GLU A 211 17.29 -16.66 -4.19
N ASP A 212 17.10 -17.31 -5.34
CA ASP A 212 18.15 -17.53 -6.33
C ASP A 212 18.58 -16.21 -6.99
N GLU A 213 17.61 -15.37 -7.35
CA GLU A 213 17.86 -14.09 -8.01
C GLU A 213 17.76 -12.92 -7.03
N LYS A 214 18.93 -12.44 -6.59
CA LYS A 214 19.04 -11.28 -5.70
C LYS A 214 19.38 -10.03 -6.52
N PRO A 215 18.53 -8.98 -6.53
CA PRO A 215 18.80 -7.79 -7.30
C PRO A 215 20.07 -7.08 -6.79
N PRO A 216 20.99 -6.66 -7.66
CA PRO A 216 22.20 -5.96 -7.22
C PRO A 216 21.89 -4.52 -6.80
N ALA A 217 22.58 -4.03 -5.78
CA ALA A 217 22.58 -2.59 -5.47
C ALA A 217 23.28 -1.83 -6.60
N THR A 218 22.71 -0.71 -7.02
CA THR A 218 23.25 0.11 -8.13
C THR A 218 23.31 1.58 -7.74
N GLY A 219 24.05 2.36 -8.53
CA GLY A 219 24.24 3.80 -8.33
C GLY A 219 25.45 4.14 -7.47
N GLN A 220 25.78 5.44 -7.46
CA GLN A 220 27.03 5.97 -6.92
C GLN A 220 27.27 5.71 -5.42
N TRP A 221 26.23 5.34 -4.66
CA TRP A 221 26.29 5.16 -3.20
C TRP A 221 26.09 3.70 -2.76
N ALA A 222 25.96 2.76 -3.71
CA ALA A 222 25.66 1.35 -3.40
C ALA A 222 26.72 0.72 -2.47
N ALA A 223 27.99 1.05 -2.67
CA ALA A 223 29.09 0.54 -1.88
C ALA A 223 29.10 1.03 -0.42
N LEU A 224 28.27 2.02 -0.06
CA LEU A 224 28.11 2.46 1.34
C LEU A 224 27.12 1.61 2.14
N LEU A 225 26.30 0.77 1.51
CA LEU A 225 25.29 -0.03 2.22
C LEU A 225 25.89 -0.89 3.37
N PRO A 226 27.06 -1.54 3.21
CA PRO A 226 27.73 -2.24 4.30
C PRO A 226 28.11 -1.33 5.48
N SER A 227 28.32 -0.04 5.26
CA SER A 227 28.65 0.95 6.30
C SER A 227 27.42 1.52 7.01
N ILE A 228 26.20 1.12 6.60
CA ILE A 228 24.97 1.53 7.27
C ILE A 228 24.51 0.40 8.20
N PRO A 229 24.21 0.68 9.49
CA PRO A 229 23.67 -0.33 10.40
C PRO A 229 22.25 -0.73 10.03
N GLU A 230 21.85 -1.92 10.46
CA GLU A 230 20.45 -2.37 10.36
C GLU A 230 19.48 -1.38 11.03
N GLY A 231 18.35 -1.10 10.36
CA GLY A 231 17.37 -0.11 10.81
C GLY A 231 17.82 1.35 10.72
N GLY A 232 19.08 1.59 10.32
CA GLY A 232 19.65 2.90 10.09
C GLY A 232 19.53 3.34 8.63
N ASN A 233 20.03 4.54 8.37
CA ASN A 233 20.11 5.16 7.04
C ASN A 233 21.37 6.03 6.98
N TYR A 234 21.47 6.90 5.96
CA TYR A 234 22.62 7.79 5.79
C TYR A 234 22.95 8.70 6.98
N LEU A 235 22.00 8.93 7.90
CA LEU A 235 22.23 9.75 9.10
C LEU A 235 23.32 9.18 9.99
N HIS A 236 23.58 7.86 9.90
CA HIS A 236 24.73 7.22 10.55
C HIS A 236 26.07 7.81 10.10
N LEU A 237 26.16 8.31 8.87
CA LEU A 237 27.37 8.90 8.27
C LEU A 237 27.30 10.44 8.27
N THR A 238 26.78 11.02 9.34
CA THR A 238 26.71 12.48 9.56
C THR A 238 27.38 12.83 10.89
N ALA A 239 27.65 14.11 11.15
CA ALA A 239 28.18 14.58 12.44
C ALA A 239 27.34 14.19 13.68
N ARG A 240 26.10 13.70 13.50
CA ARG A 240 25.21 13.23 14.58
C ARG A 240 25.05 11.70 14.63
N GLY A 241 25.67 10.99 13.70
CA GLY A 241 25.71 9.54 13.69
C GLY A 241 26.98 9.00 14.32
N ASP A 242 27.06 7.68 14.47
CA ASP A 242 28.21 6.99 15.05
C ASP A 242 29.28 6.60 14.02
N GLY A 243 29.06 6.89 12.73
CA GLY A 243 29.97 6.60 11.63
C GLY A 243 30.81 7.81 11.21
N GLU A 244 31.68 7.59 10.23
CA GLU A 244 32.50 8.65 9.61
C GLU A 244 31.60 9.68 8.88
N GLU A 245 31.85 10.97 9.09
CA GLU A 245 31.02 12.04 8.51
C GLU A 245 31.26 12.15 6.99
N LEU A 246 30.28 11.69 6.21
CA LEU A 246 30.27 11.76 4.74
C LEU A 246 29.17 12.68 4.22
N PHE A 247 28.06 12.80 4.94
CA PHE A 247 26.91 13.61 4.57
C PHE A 247 26.60 14.68 5.61
N GLY A 248 26.05 15.80 5.15
CA GLY A 248 25.51 16.82 6.04
C GLY A 248 24.20 16.36 6.69
N TRP A 249 23.98 16.77 7.93
CA TRP A 249 22.73 16.49 8.65
C TRP A 249 21.51 17.01 7.87
N ARG A 250 20.53 16.13 7.61
CA ARG A 250 19.29 16.43 6.84
C ARG A 250 19.51 16.90 5.39
N THR A 251 20.64 16.61 4.76
CA THR A 251 20.92 16.96 3.36
C THR A 251 20.39 15.95 2.33
N ARG A 252 19.88 14.81 2.79
CA ARG A 252 19.22 13.78 1.98
C ARG A 252 17.87 13.41 2.60
N TYR A 253 16.98 12.81 1.80
CA TYR A 253 15.75 12.24 2.32
C TYR A 253 16.05 11.12 3.33
N TRP A 254 15.22 10.99 4.35
CA TRP A 254 15.41 9.98 5.40
C TRP A 254 15.45 8.53 4.87
N SER A 255 14.80 8.25 3.75
CA SER A 255 14.84 6.93 3.09
C SER A 255 16.15 6.64 2.34
N PHE A 256 17.06 7.61 2.25
CA PHE A 256 18.33 7.45 1.54
C PHE A 256 19.27 6.49 2.30
N LEU A 257 19.67 5.41 1.64
CA LEU A 257 20.44 4.27 2.18
C LEU A 257 19.78 3.57 3.39
N LEU A 258 18.47 3.73 3.58
CA LEU A 258 17.73 3.08 4.67
C LEU A 258 17.84 1.55 4.58
N LYS A 259 18.19 0.88 5.67
CA LYS A 259 18.24 -0.59 5.76
C LYS A 259 17.15 -1.14 6.66
N LEU A 260 16.66 -2.34 6.34
CA LEU A 260 15.85 -3.14 7.25
C LEU A 260 16.64 -3.47 8.52
N ALA A 261 15.91 -3.73 9.60
CA ALA A 261 16.42 -4.42 10.77
C ALA A 261 15.64 -5.72 10.96
N LYS A 262 16.35 -6.82 11.24
CA LYS A 262 15.72 -8.13 11.47
C LYS A 262 14.71 -8.08 12.62
N ASP A 263 15.01 -7.31 13.66
CA ASP A 263 14.27 -7.24 14.92
C ASP A 263 13.15 -6.19 14.94
N ARG A 264 12.86 -5.53 13.81
CA ARG A 264 11.82 -4.48 13.69
C ARG A 264 10.95 -4.72 12.46
N PRO A 265 9.74 -4.14 12.41
CA PRO A 265 8.96 -4.09 11.18
C PRO A 265 9.76 -3.39 10.06
N SER A 266 9.47 -3.74 8.81
CA SER A 266 9.93 -2.95 7.67
C SER A 266 9.33 -1.55 7.70
N TRP A 267 10.02 -0.59 7.09
CA TRP A 267 9.38 0.66 6.70
C TRP A 267 8.55 0.48 5.44
N THR A 268 7.70 1.46 5.11
CA THR A 268 6.85 1.42 3.91
C THR A 268 7.69 1.15 2.66
N LEU A 269 7.27 0.15 1.88
CA LEU A 269 7.92 -0.20 0.62
C LEU A 269 7.42 0.73 -0.51
N PRO A 270 8.28 1.60 -1.08
CA PRO A 270 7.89 2.47 -2.17
C PRO A 270 7.74 1.68 -3.48
N ALA A 271 6.76 2.06 -4.31
CA ALA A 271 6.55 1.43 -5.63
C ALA A 271 7.68 1.73 -6.63
N SER A 272 8.22 2.96 -6.59
CA SER A 272 9.22 3.45 -7.54
C SER A 272 10.42 4.15 -6.85
N PRO A 273 11.18 3.47 -5.97
CA PRO A 273 12.35 4.06 -5.34
C PRO A 273 13.46 4.33 -6.35
N GLY A 274 14.19 5.41 -6.10
CA GLY A 274 15.49 5.68 -6.73
C GLY A 274 16.55 4.68 -6.28
N PRO A 275 17.71 4.63 -6.96
CA PRO A 275 18.74 3.60 -6.76
C PRO A 275 19.36 3.60 -5.35
N SER A 276 19.27 4.72 -4.63
CA SER A 276 19.78 4.86 -3.25
C SER A 276 18.66 5.01 -2.22
N THR A 277 17.41 4.75 -2.61
CA THR A 277 16.25 4.82 -1.73
C THR A 277 15.91 3.43 -1.22
N GLY A 278 15.94 3.25 0.10
CA GLY A 278 15.58 1.99 0.74
C GLY A 278 14.06 1.83 0.98
N PRO A 279 13.66 0.87 1.82
CA PRO A 279 14.56 0.03 2.62
C PRO A 279 15.32 -1.00 1.78
N PHE A 280 16.62 -1.16 2.07
CA PHE A 280 17.49 -2.22 1.56
C PHE A 280 17.48 -3.41 2.51
N HIS A 281 17.70 -4.61 1.97
CA HIS A 281 17.90 -5.83 2.75
C HIS A 281 19.14 -5.70 3.66
N TRP A 282 19.16 -6.41 4.80
CA TRP A 282 20.33 -6.41 5.70
C TRP A 282 21.60 -6.98 5.04
N ASP A 283 21.46 -7.71 3.93
CA ASP A 283 22.56 -8.17 3.06
C ASP A 283 23.09 -7.09 2.10
N ASN A 284 22.77 -5.80 2.32
CA ASN A 284 23.30 -4.66 1.56
C ASN A 284 22.88 -4.64 0.07
N ARG A 285 21.63 -5.01 -0.21
CA ARG A 285 21.04 -5.04 -1.56
C ARG A 285 19.58 -4.63 -1.55
N PRO A 286 18.98 -4.27 -2.71
CA PRO A 286 17.53 -4.16 -2.82
C PRO A 286 16.83 -5.45 -2.39
N LEU A 287 15.60 -5.30 -1.89
CA LEU A 287 14.73 -6.44 -1.62
C LEU A 287 14.28 -7.08 -2.95
N SER A 288 14.24 -8.41 -3.02
CA SER A 288 13.61 -9.12 -4.13
C SER A 288 12.10 -8.83 -4.16
N VAL A 289 11.41 -9.19 -5.25
CA VAL A 289 9.95 -9.03 -5.32
C VAL A 289 9.28 -9.92 -4.25
N ARG A 290 9.77 -11.15 -4.07
CA ARG A 290 9.23 -12.09 -3.08
C ARG A 290 9.42 -11.63 -1.64
N GLU A 291 10.60 -11.08 -1.30
CA GLU A 291 10.83 -10.50 0.02
C GLU A 291 9.84 -9.35 0.31
N GLN A 292 9.59 -8.50 -0.68
CA GLN A 292 8.61 -7.41 -0.56
C GLN A 292 7.17 -7.94 -0.40
N MET A 293 6.82 -9.00 -1.14
CA MET A 293 5.52 -9.66 -1.04
C MET A 293 5.28 -10.23 0.36
N ARG A 294 6.25 -10.97 0.92
CA ARG A 294 6.17 -11.50 2.29
C ARG A 294 6.11 -10.41 3.36
N LEU A 295 6.88 -9.33 3.20
CA LEU A 295 6.78 -8.15 4.09
C LEU A 295 5.40 -7.49 4.04
N GLN A 296 4.67 -7.63 2.94
CA GLN A 296 3.29 -7.19 2.83
C GLN A 296 2.27 -8.27 3.16
N THR A 297 2.66 -9.48 3.56
CA THR A 297 1.80 -10.64 3.86
C THR A 297 1.04 -11.23 2.67
N PHE A 298 1.59 -11.09 1.45
CA PHE A 298 1.12 -11.92 0.34
C PHE A 298 1.40 -13.40 0.63
N PRO A 299 0.46 -14.30 0.29
CA PRO A 299 0.66 -15.72 0.46
C PRO A 299 1.69 -16.24 -0.57
N ASP A 300 2.45 -17.28 -0.21
CA ASP A 300 3.58 -17.78 -1.02
C ASP A 300 3.14 -18.35 -2.38
N GLU A 301 1.91 -18.83 -2.49
CA GLU A 301 1.32 -19.23 -3.77
C GLU A 301 1.04 -18.08 -4.73
N TRP A 302 0.95 -16.82 -4.24
CA TRP A 302 0.78 -15.66 -5.09
C TRP A 302 2.11 -15.33 -5.79
N ARG A 303 2.09 -15.24 -7.12
CA ARG A 303 3.28 -15.04 -7.95
C ARG A 303 3.19 -13.76 -8.75
N ILE A 304 4.32 -13.07 -8.87
CA ILE A 304 4.47 -11.88 -9.72
C ILE A 304 5.67 -12.12 -10.62
N ASP A 305 5.43 -12.78 -11.75
CA ASP A 305 6.44 -13.22 -12.69
C ASP A 305 6.75 -12.14 -13.74
N HIS A 306 7.11 -10.96 -13.26
CA HIS A 306 7.36 -9.76 -14.07
C HIS A 306 8.75 -9.18 -13.81
N PRO A 307 9.32 -8.39 -14.73
CA PRO A 307 10.61 -7.73 -14.51
C PRO A 307 10.66 -6.98 -13.18
N PHE A 308 11.80 -7.03 -12.50
CA PHE A 308 11.98 -6.53 -11.13
C PHE A 308 11.29 -5.17 -10.83
N ARG A 309 11.42 -4.19 -11.75
CA ARG A 309 10.82 -2.86 -11.56
C ARG A 309 9.30 -2.88 -11.62
N ALA A 310 8.71 -3.68 -12.49
CA ALA A 310 7.25 -3.85 -12.58
C ALA A 310 6.73 -4.59 -11.35
N GLY A 311 7.36 -5.73 -10.99
CA GLY A 311 7.04 -6.49 -9.78
C GLY A 311 7.05 -5.63 -8.52
N ARG A 312 8.14 -4.89 -8.31
CA ARG A 312 8.29 -3.92 -7.22
C ARG A 312 7.20 -2.84 -7.21
N ARG A 313 6.82 -2.31 -8.38
CA ARG A 313 5.77 -1.29 -8.51
C ARG A 313 4.43 -1.84 -8.03
N MET A 314 4.04 -3.02 -8.52
CA MET A 314 2.79 -3.68 -8.14
C MET A 314 2.73 -3.99 -6.65
N VAL A 315 3.79 -4.56 -6.08
CA VAL A 315 3.84 -4.82 -4.63
C VAL A 315 3.80 -3.51 -3.84
N GLY A 316 4.61 -2.51 -4.20
CA GLY A 316 4.63 -1.22 -3.49
C GLY A 316 3.29 -0.48 -3.52
N ASN A 317 2.48 -0.66 -4.56
CA ASN A 317 1.15 -0.08 -4.68
C ASN A 317 0.06 -0.89 -3.93
N ALA A 318 0.25 -2.19 -3.74
CA ALA A 318 -0.76 -3.07 -3.16
C ALA A 318 -1.11 -2.72 -1.70
N THR A 319 -2.33 -3.05 -1.31
CA THR A 319 -2.74 -3.15 0.10
C THR A 319 -2.17 -4.45 0.68
N PRO A 320 -1.58 -4.44 1.89
CA PRO A 320 -1.14 -5.67 2.55
C PRO A 320 -2.32 -6.65 2.74
N PRO A 321 -2.24 -7.90 2.23
CA PRO A 321 -3.36 -8.83 2.31
C PRO A 321 -3.87 -9.12 3.73
N LEU A 322 -3.02 -9.19 4.75
CA LEU A 322 -3.47 -9.36 6.14
C LEU A 322 -4.29 -8.17 6.64
N LEU A 323 -3.91 -6.94 6.32
CA LEU A 323 -4.72 -5.77 6.69
C LEU A 323 -6.10 -5.85 6.03
N ALA A 324 -6.13 -6.23 4.76
CA ALA A 324 -7.38 -6.43 4.03
C ALA A 324 -8.23 -7.58 4.59
N GLU A 325 -7.62 -8.68 5.04
CA GLU A 325 -8.35 -9.76 5.74
C GLU A 325 -9.00 -9.26 7.03
N VAL A 326 -8.27 -8.50 7.84
CA VAL A 326 -8.79 -7.93 9.08
C VAL A 326 -9.98 -7.00 8.82
N LEU A 327 -9.88 -6.14 7.80
CA LEU A 327 -10.97 -5.26 7.37
C LEU A 327 -12.17 -6.05 6.85
N GLY A 328 -11.93 -7.03 5.97
CA GLY A 328 -12.97 -7.89 5.42
C GLY A 328 -13.72 -8.66 6.49
N ARG A 329 -13.01 -9.19 7.50
CA ARG A 329 -13.62 -9.90 8.64
C ARG A 329 -14.50 -8.98 9.48
N THR A 330 -14.09 -7.73 9.65
CA THR A 330 -14.89 -6.72 10.36
C THR A 330 -16.20 -6.45 9.60
N ILE A 331 -16.12 -6.21 8.29
CA ILE A 331 -17.29 -6.01 7.43
C ILE A 331 -18.21 -7.24 7.41
N VAL A 332 -17.65 -8.45 7.33
CA VAL A 332 -18.42 -9.71 7.39
C VAL A 332 -19.14 -9.88 8.73
N GLY A 333 -18.52 -9.42 9.82
CA GLY A 333 -19.14 -9.38 11.14
C GLY A 333 -20.31 -8.41 11.21
N ASP A 334 -20.07 -7.15 10.82
CA ASP A 334 -21.08 -6.08 10.86
C ASP A 334 -22.30 -6.38 9.98
N LEU A 335 -22.07 -6.94 8.79
CA LEU A 335 -23.11 -7.29 7.83
C LEU A 335 -23.69 -8.70 8.04
N GLU A 336 -23.25 -9.43 9.07
CA GLU A 336 -23.63 -10.81 9.36
C GLU A 336 -23.57 -11.76 8.14
N LEU A 337 -22.52 -11.63 7.33
CA LEU A 337 -22.42 -12.38 6.07
C LEU A 337 -22.07 -13.86 6.30
N GLY A 338 -22.57 -14.72 5.41
CA GLY A 338 -22.32 -16.17 5.42
C GLY A 338 -23.14 -16.94 6.46
N GLU A 339 -22.97 -18.27 6.48
CA GLU A 339 -23.62 -19.14 7.46
C GLU A 339 -23.12 -18.83 8.87
N ALA A 340 -24.03 -18.78 9.85
CA ALA A 340 -23.68 -18.40 11.23
C ALA A 340 -22.51 -19.22 11.80
N SER A 341 -22.48 -20.54 11.58
CA SER A 341 -21.40 -21.42 12.06
C SER A 341 -20.05 -21.15 11.37
N ALA A 342 -20.06 -20.80 10.08
CA ALA A 342 -18.86 -20.42 9.34
C ALA A 342 -18.36 -19.05 9.78
N ARG A 343 -19.27 -18.08 9.94
CA ARG A 343 -18.97 -16.73 10.45
C ARG A 343 -18.39 -16.78 11.85
N THR A 344 -18.99 -17.54 12.78
CA THR A 344 -18.44 -17.68 14.14
C THR A 344 -17.02 -18.25 14.14
N ARG A 345 -16.75 -19.26 13.31
CA ARG A 345 -15.39 -19.80 13.16
C ARG A 345 -14.42 -18.79 12.56
N LEU A 346 -14.84 -18.09 11.51
CA LEU A 346 -14.04 -17.04 10.88
C LEU A 346 -13.71 -15.96 11.90
N LEU A 347 -14.71 -15.34 12.53
CA LEU A 347 -14.53 -14.21 13.44
C LEU A 347 -13.82 -14.59 14.75
N GLY A 348 -14.03 -15.81 15.26
CA GLY A 348 -13.39 -16.31 16.47
C GLY A 348 -11.96 -16.82 16.28
N GLY A 349 -11.52 -17.06 15.04
CA GLY A 349 -10.17 -17.55 14.73
C GLY A 349 -9.11 -16.44 14.64
N THR A 350 -7.84 -16.81 14.48
CA THR A 350 -6.79 -15.87 14.09
C THR A 350 -6.88 -15.55 12.58
N PRO A 351 -6.50 -14.35 12.10
CA PRO A 351 -6.33 -14.10 10.67
C PRO A 351 -5.43 -15.15 10.01
N SER A 352 -5.88 -15.69 8.88
CA SER A 352 -5.20 -16.78 8.17
C SER A 352 -3.89 -16.35 7.53
N LEU A 353 -3.76 -15.06 7.19
CA LEU A 353 -2.55 -14.45 6.67
C LEU A 353 -1.60 -13.94 7.76
N LEU A 354 -1.94 -14.11 9.05
CA LEU A 354 -1.07 -13.67 10.14
C LEU A 354 0.21 -14.52 10.17
N PRO A 355 1.41 -13.92 10.05
CA PRO A 355 2.64 -14.70 10.09
C PRO A 355 2.90 -15.31 11.46
N VAL A 356 3.64 -16.42 11.46
CA VAL A 356 4.11 -17.06 12.70
C VAL A 356 5.34 -16.32 13.22
N ARG A 357 5.25 -15.82 14.46
CA ARG A 357 6.38 -15.17 15.13
C ARG A 357 7.52 -16.14 15.40
N GLN A 358 8.72 -15.73 15.02
CA GLN A 358 9.95 -16.49 15.27
C GLN A 358 10.47 -16.25 16.68
N LEU A 359 10.86 -17.33 17.36
CA LEU A 359 11.35 -17.25 18.75
C LEU A 359 12.72 -16.56 18.85
N ARG A 360 13.54 -16.69 17.81
CA ARG A 360 14.91 -16.14 17.78
C ARG A 360 15.09 -15.24 16.58
N VAL A 361 15.66 -14.07 16.82
CA VAL A 361 16.11 -13.15 15.78
C VAL A 361 17.63 -13.07 15.85
N PRO A 362 18.35 -13.28 14.74
CA PRO A 362 19.80 -13.09 14.70
C PRO A 362 20.19 -11.68 15.11
N ARG A 363 21.37 -11.55 15.72
CA ARG A 363 21.93 -10.24 16.06
C ARG A 363 22.21 -9.44 14.78
N ALA A 364 22.07 -8.12 14.88
CA ALA A 364 22.43 -7.23 13.79
C ALA A 364 23.92 -7.36 13.43
N VAL A 365 24.22 -7.32 12.14
CA VAL A 365 25.61 -7.30 11.66
C VAL A 365 26.18 -5.90 11.87
N ALA A 366 27.39 -5.83 12.45
CA ALA A 366 28.07 -4.56 12.66
C ALA A 366 28.40 -3.89 11.30
N PRO A 367 28.19 -2.57 11.16
CA PRO A 367 28.57 -1.85 9.95
C PRO A 367 30.09 -1.87 9.76
N VAL A 368 30.53 -1.83 8.51
CA VAL A 368 31.97 -1.75 8.16
C VAL A 368 32.40 -0.29 7.90
N PRO A 369 33.70 0.04 8.02
CA PRO A 369 34.19 1.38 7.69
C PRO A 369 33.83 1.86 6.29
N ILE A 370 33.86 3.16 6.06
CA ILE A 370 33.56 3.73 4.73
C ILE A 370 34.61 3.23 3.71
N PRO A 371 34.18 2.75 2.51
CA PRO A 371 35.12 2.31 1.48
C PRO A 371 36.09 3.41 1.04
N GLU A 372 37.33 3.02 0.70
CA GLU A 372 38.42 3.94 0.32
C GLU A 372 38.03 4.96 -0.76
N ALA A 373 37.20 4.56 -1.72
CA ALA A 373 36.70 5.44 -2.78
C ALA A 373 35.94 6.68 -2.28
N TYR A 374 35.39 6.66 -1.07
CA TYR A 374 34.69 7.78 -0.45
C TYR A 374 35.52 8.52 0.61
N GLN A 375 36.68 7.98 1.00
CA GLN A 375 37.56 8.60 2.00
C GLN A 375 37.95 10.06 1.67
N PRO A 376 38.24 10.44 0.40
CA PRO A 376 38.49 11.84 0.06
C PRO A 376 37.31 12.79 0.30
N GLN A 377 36.10 12.25 0.48
CA GLN A 377 34.88 13.03 0.76
C GLN A 377 34.55 13.08 2.24
N VAL A 378 35.24 12.32 3.11
CA VAL A 378 35.02 12.31 4.56
C VAL A 378 35.50 13.62 5.17
N GLY A 379 34.73 14.15 6.13
CA GLY A 379 35.03 15.37 6.86
C GLY A 379 33.79 16.24 7.07
N ALA A 380 33.97 17.35 7.77
CA ALA A 380 32.89 18.25 8.16
C ALA A 380 31.99 18.65 6.97
N LYS A 381 30.68 18.47 7.12
CA LYS A 381 29.66 18.82 6.14
C LYS A 381 28.70 19.86 6.70
N GLU A 382 28.27 20.78 5.85
CA GLU A 382 27.21 21.70 6.20
C GLU A 382 25.87 20.96 6.38
N ALA A 383 25.20 21.25 7.49
CA ALA A 383 23.84 20.77 7.73
C ALA A 383 22.84 21.51 6.83
N HIS A 384 21.69 20.90 6.58
CA HIS A 384 20.59 21.58 5.91
C HIS A 384 20.13 22.79 6.76
N PRO A 385 19.95 23.99 6.17
CA PRO A 385 19.72 25.24 6.91
C PRO A 385 18.36 25.34 7.62
N GLY A 386 17.47 24.37 7.39
CA GLY A 386 16.12 24.33 7.95
C GLY A 386 15.05 24.20 6.87
N GLU A 387 13.80 23.93 7.28
CA GLU A 387 12.68 23.83 6.35
C GLU A 387 12.42 25.20 5.69
N GLY A 388 12.32 25.24 4.36
CA GLY A 388 12.08 26.47 3.60
C GLY A 388 13.31 27.31 3.23
N VAL A 389 14.52 26.92 3.64
CA VAL A 389 15.77 27.71 3.42
C VAL A 389 16.79 26.99 2.50
N GLY A 390 16.37 25.91 1.83
CA GLY A 390 17.22 25.14 0.90
C GLY A 390 17.44 25.82 -0.46
N PRO A 391 18.44 25.39 -1.25
CA PRO A 391 18.71 25.96 -2.57
C PRO A 391 17.50 25.80 -3.50
N SER A 392 17.07 26.91 -4.12
CA SER A 392 16.00 26.93 -5.11
C SER A 392 16.29 25.96 -6.27
N PRO A 393 15.27 25.35 -6.90
CA PRO A 393 15.47 24.52 -8.09
C PRO A 393 16.30 25.29 -9.12
N ARG A 394 17.40 24.72 -9.60
CA ARG A 394 18.17 25.30 -10.70
C ARG A 394 17.22 25.44 -11.89
N ARG A 395 16.97 26.68 -12.34
CA ARG A 395 16.23 26.93 -13.58
C ARG A 395 16.95 26.16 -14.68
N LEU A 396 16.25 25.21 -15.31
CA LEU A 396 16.71 24.56 -16.53
C LEU A 396 17.03 25.67 -17.53
N ALA A 397 18.30 25.79 -17.92
CA ALA A 397 18.70 26.69 -18.98
C ALA A 397 17.96 26.27 -20.24
N THR A 398 17.06 27.14 -20.73
CA THR A 398 16.50 27.03 -22.07
C THR A 398 17.67 27.06 -23.03
N ARG A 399 17.94 25.93 -23.70
CA ARG A 399 18.82 25.91 -24.86
C ARG A 399 18.11 26.74 -25.94
N GLY A 400 18.70 27.89 -26.26
CA GLY A 400 18.33 28.68 -27.43
C GLY A 400 18.78 28.03 -28.72
#